data_AF-A0A654IIA7-F1
#
_entry.id   AF-A0A654IIA7-F1
#
_cell.length_a   1.000
_cell.length_b   1.000
_cell.length_c   1.000
_cell.angle_alpha   90.00
_cell.angle_beta   90.00
_cell.angle_gamma   90.00
#
_symmetry.space_group_name_H-M   'P 1'
#
loop_
_entity.id
_entity.type
_entity.pdbx_description
1 polymer ?
#
loop_
_entity_poly.entity_id
_entity_poly.type
_entity_poly.pdbx_seq_one_letter_code
_entity_poly.pdbx_strand_id
1 'polypeptide(L)'
;MKKNLIILSSLLVISSSLIVVSCKKPVANIKSEIRDNSRNKKLLNDPNNMRKNNIQSDRSSRGKNVPQKEKEEKTSKFVKEIKSKINDAINKNDKKEIEKIVESIVTKYMQLSAGFKLHKISYEFNEKIKKWLNNFDADLISVEFLSFFNENINSKYVLKNINKYRDITKTKNKDIMVLELKDLFHQTLIEELEEESIRSKNEIDNFIKQEKYDKVKEIIFRLIEQIVNLEKSSIK
;
A
#
# COMPACT_ATOMS: atom_id res chain seq x y z
N MET A 1 22.62 1.96 20.37
CA MET A 1 21.16 2.18 20.46
C MET A 1 20.56 2.01 19.07
N LYS A 2 19.90 0.88 18.79
CA LYS A 2 19.27 0.56 17.50
C LYS A 2 17.75 0.52 17.71
N LYS A 3 17.02 1.60 17.36
CA LYS A 3 15.54 1.63 17.46
C LYS A 3 14.78 2.27 16.28
N ASN A 4 15.43 2.72 15.21
CA ASN A 4 14.73 3.48 14.16
C ASN A 4 14.54 2.76 12.81
N LEU A 5 14.55 1.42 12.77
CA LEU A 5 14.35 0.67 11.51
C LEU A 5 12.94 0.07 11.32
N ILE A 6 11.96 0.40 12.17
CA ILE A 6 10.66 -0.29 12.19
C ILE A 6 9.53 0.50 11.49
N ILE A 7 9.73 1.77 11.12
CA ILE A 7 8.63 2.60 10.58
C ILE A 7 8.48 2.48 9.04
N LEU A 8 9.45 1.90 8.31
CA LEU A 8 9.27 1.63 6.88
C LEU A 8 8.63 0.25 6.57
N SER A 9 8.50 -0.65 7.54
CA SER A 9 7.98 -2.01 7.31
C SER A 9 6.47 -2.16 7.58
N SER A 10 5.79 -1.14 8.09
CA SER A 10 4.36 -1.20 8.41
C SER A 10 3.42 -0.91 7.23
N LEU A 11 3.92 -0.39 6.09
CA LEU A 11 3.08 -0.14 4.90
C LEU A 11 3.03 -1.31 3.89
N LEU A 12 3.76 -2.40 4.14
CA LEU A 12 3.86 -3.56 3.22
C LEU A 12 3.13 -4.83 3.71
N VAL A 13 2.24 -4.72 4.70
CA VAL A 13 1.48 -5.88 5.23
C VAL A 13 -0.03 -5.69 5.05
N ILE A 14 -0.52 -5.49 3.82
CA ILE A 14 -1.91 -5.84 3.45
C ILE A 14 -1.98 -6.38 2.01
N SER A 15 -1.02 -7.23 1.59
CA SER A 15 -1.08 -7.93 0.28
C SER A 15 -1.47 -9.42 0.40
N SER A 16 -2.02 -9.83 1.54
CA SER A 16 -2.60 -11.16 1.77
C SER A 16 -3.71 -10.94 2.80
N SER A 17 -5.01 -11.14 2.56
CA SER A 17 -5.63 -12.27 1.90
C SER A 17 -7.11 -11.92 1.66
N LEU A 18 -7.59 -11.95 0.42
CA LEU A 18 -8.98 -12.37 0.15
C LEU A 18 -8.91 -13.87 -0.17
N ILE A 19 -8.58 -14.67 0.85
CA ILE A 19 -8.97 -16.07 0.83
C ILE A 19 -10.43 -16.06 1.23
N VAL A 20 -11.29 -16.27 0.24
CA VAL A 20 -12.70 -16.61 0.44
C VAL A 20 -12.73 -17.85 1.34
N VAL A 21 -13.00 -17.67 2.63
CA VAL A 21 -13.39 -18.77 3.51
C VAL A 21 -14.77 -19.19 3.04
N SER A 22 -14.81 -20.13 2.10
CA SER A 22 -16.00 -20.91 1.82
C SER A 22 -16.31 -21.70 3.10
N CYS A 23 -17.24 -21.19 3.92
CA CYS A 23 -17.91 -21.97 4.95
C CYS A 23 -18.61 -23.16 4.27
N LYS A 24 -17.90 -24.28 4.11
CA LYS A 24 -18.55 -25.57 3.90
C LYS A 24 -19.33 -25.86 5.18
N LYS A 25 -20.66 -25.84 5.06
CA LYS A 25 -21.57 -26.34 6.09
C LYS A 25 -21.15 -27.78 6.46
N PRO A 26 -21.08 -28.14 7.75
CA PRO A 26 -20.89 -29.53 8.13
C PRO A 26 -22.19 -30.29 7.83
N VAL A 27 -22.10 -31.29 6.95
CA VAL A 27 -23.12 -32.33 6.82
C VAL A 27 -22.92 -33.29 7.98
N ALA A 28 -23.94 -33.44 8.80
CA ALA A 28 -23.98 -34.37 9.91
C ALA A 28 -24.07 -35.83 9.44
N ASN A 29 -23.54 -36.71 10.30
CA ASN A 29 -23.71 -38.17 10.38
C ASN A 29 -23.13 -39.03 9.25
N ILE A 30 -22.16 -39.89 9.61
CA ILE A 30 -22.35 -41.34 9.71
C ILE A 30 -21.32 -41.92 10.70
N LYS A 31 -21.78 -42.96 11.39
CA LYS A 31 -21.35 -43.61 12.62
C LYS A 31 -20.28 -44.69 12.36
N SER A 32 -19.34 -44.83 13.32
CA SER A 32 -18.64 -46.05 13.79
C SER A 32 -18.18 -47.14 12.81
N GLU A 33 -16.90 -47.52 12.84
CA GLU A 33 -16.44 -48.74 13.54
C GLU A 33 -14.92 -48.94 13.50
N ILE A 34 -14.42 -49.58 14.55
CA ILE A 34 -13.04 -49.92 14.91
C ILE A 34 -12.57 -51.15 14.12
N ARG A 35 -11.28 -51.21 13.75
CA ARG A 35 -10.47 -52.45 13.77
C ARG A 35 -8.96 -52.18 13.65
N ASP A 36 -8.25 -52.46 14.74
CA ASP A 36 -6.81 -52.72 14.79
C ASP A 36 -6.45 -53.99 14.02
N ASN A 37 -5.27 -54.02 13.37
CA ASN A 37 -4.31 -55.14 13.55
C ASN A 37 -2.89 -54.89 13.00
N SER A 38 -1.95 -54.82 13.94
CA SER A 38 -0.65 -55.53 14.06
C SER A 38 0.39 -55.70 12.92
N ARG A 39 1.59 -55.18 13.25
CA ARG A 39 2.95 -55.82 13.30
C ARG A 39 3.76 -56.20 12.03
N ASN A 40 4.91 -55.52 11.96
CA ASN A 40 6.32 -56.00 11.81
C ASN A 40 6.83 -56.63 10.49
N LYS A 41 7.91 -56.03 9.95
CA LYS A 41 9.22 -56.70 9.74
C LYS A 41 10.39 -55.70 9.61
N LYS A 42 11.49 -56.05 10.32
CA LYS A 42 12.86 -55.46 10.41
C LYS A 42 13.62 -55.55 9.05
N LEU A 43 14.43 -54.56 8.61
CA LEU A 43 15.79 -54.10 9.00
C LEU A 43 16.92 -54.78 8.19
N LEU A 44 17.71 -53.99 7.45
CA LEU A 44 19.10 -54.29 7.08
C LEU A 44 19.83 -53.00 6.63
N ASN A 45 20.92 -52.71 7.34
CA ASN A 45 21.93 -51.67 7.08
C ASN A 45 22.93 -52.18 6.03
N ASP A 46 23.53 -51.30 5.21
CA ASP A 46 24.95 -50.91 5.34
C ASP A 46 25.31 -49.71 4.42
N PRO A 47 26.41 -48.96 4.72
CA PRO A 47 26.72 -47.63 4.22
C PRO A 47 27.82 -47.63 3.13
N ASN A 48 28.19 -46.42 2.70
CA ASN A 48 29.26 -46.01 1.79
C ASN A 48 28.79 -45.58 0.39
N ASN A 49 28.50 -44.28 0.26
CA ASN A 49 29.11 -43.50 -0.81
C ASN A 49 29.10 -42.00 -0.48
N MET A 50 30.22 -41.52 0.05
CA MET A 50 30.60 -40.12 -0.07
C MET A 50 30.89 -39.82 -1.56
N ARG A 51 30.18 -38.86 -2.16
CA ARG A 51 30.75 -37.99 -3.20
C ARG A 51 29.89 -36.74 -3.43
N LYS A 52 30.43 -35.62 -2.91
CA LYS A 52 30.38 -34.23 -3.40
C LYS A 52 29.02 -33.62 -3.74
N ASN A 53 28.55 -32.83 -2.77
CA ASN A 53 27.56 -31.77 -2.95
C ASN A 53 28.04 -30.72 -3.96
N ASN A 54 27.44 -30.67 -5.14
CA ASN A 54 27.30 -29.43 -5.92
C ASN A 54 25.81 -29.05 -5.88
N ILE A 55 25.43 -28.30 -4.85
CA ILE A 55 24.11 -27.68 -4.77
C ILE A 55 24.13 -26.51 -5.75
N GLN A 56 23.63 -26.77 -6.94
CA GLN A 56 23.21 -25.76 -7.90
C GLN A 56 22.09 -24.98 -7.22
N SER A 57 22.40 -23.78 -6.75
CA SER A 57 21.47 -22.87 -6.07
C SER A 57 20.48 -22.30 -7.09
N ASP A 58 19.52 -23.13 -7.49
CA ASP A 58 18.35 -22.68 -8.22
C ASP A 58 17.33 -22.16 -7.20
N ARG A 59 17.38 -20.85 -6.95
CA ARG A 59 16.28 -20.06 -6.36
C ARG A 59 16.47 -18.60 -6.71
N SER A 60 16.47 -18.33 -8.02
CA SER A 60 15.97 -17.06 -8.52
C SER A 60 14.49 -17.01 -8.20
N SER A 61 14.10 -16.36 -7.10
CA SER A 61 12.74 -15.86 -6.91
C SER A 61 12.50 -14.71 -7.88
N ARG A 62 12.51 -15.00 -9.18
CA ARG A 62 11.89 -14.18 -10.22
C ARG A 62 10.40 -14.15 -9.88
N GLY A 63 9.96 -13.06 -9.26
CA GLY A 63 8.55 -12.71 -9.19
C GLY A 63 7.98 -12.87 -10.59
N LYS A 64 6.99 -13.76 -10.74
CA LYS A 64 6.31 -13.95 -12.03
C LYS A 64 5.71 -12.61 -12.42
N ASN A 65 6.29 -11.97 -13.44
CA ASN A 65 5.65 -10.88 -14.15
C ASN A 65 4.34 -11.44 -14.70
N VAL A 66 3.22 -11.16 -14.00
CA VAL A 66 1.90 -11.51 -14.50
C VAL A 66 1.74 -10.82 -15.86
N PRO A 67 1.43 -11.56 -16.94
CA PRO A 67 1.30 -11.00 -18.28
C PRO A 67 0.31 -9.84 -18.29
N GLN A 68 0.64 -8.76 -19.00
CA GLN A 68 -0.14 -7.53 -19.07
C GLN A 68 -1.63 -7.77 -19.41
N LYS A 69 -1.91 -8.72 -20.33
CA LYS A 69 -3.27 -9.13 -20.70
C LYS A 69 -4.06 -9.76 -19.55
N GLU A 70 -3.41 -10.53 -18.69
CA GLU A 70 -4.06 -11.19 -17.54
C GLU A 70 -4.39 -10.18 -16.42
N LYS A 71 -3.62 -9.08 -16.33
CA LYS A 71 -3.94 -7.95 -15.42
C LYS A 71 -5.10 -7.11 -15.96
N GLU A 72 -5.10 -6.77 -17.24
CA GLU A 72 -6.18 -5.99 -17.87
C GLU A 72 -7.55 -6.68 -17.76
N GLU A 73 -7.59 -8.02 -17.92
CA GLU A 73 -8.81 -8.80 -17.76
C GLU A 73 -9.28 -8.85 -16.29
N LYS A 74 -8.36 -8.96 -15.33
CA LYS A 74 -8.66 -8.88 -13.89
C LYS A 74 -9.19 -7.50 -13.49
N THR A 75 -8.59 -6.43 -14.01
CA THR A 75 -9.04 -5.05 -13.77
C THR A 75 -10.43 -4.81 -14.38
N SER A 76 -10.70 -5.32 -15.58
CA SER A 76 -12.03 -5.30 -16.22
C SER A 76 -13.10 -6.03 -15.39
N LYS A 77 -12.78 -7.24 -14.88
CA LYS A 77 -13.68 -8.00 -13.98
C LYS A 77 -13.95 -7.26 -12.68
N PHE A 78 -12.91 -6.72 -12.05
CA PHE A 78 -13.01 -5.93 -10.81
C PHE A 78 -13.97 -4.74 -10.99
N VAL A 79 -13.79 -3.95 -12.06
CA VAL A 79 -14.65 -2.79 -12.35
C VAL A 79 -16.11 -3.21 -12.48
N LYS A 80 -16.40 -4.24 -13.30
CA LYS A 80 -17.78 -4.70 -13.54
C LYS A 80 -18.42 -5.24 -12.26
N GLU A 81 -17.69 -6.04 -11.50
CA GLU A 81 -18.20 -6.65 -10.27
C GLU A 81 -18.56 -5.61 -9.21
N ILE A 82 -17.68 -4.64 -8.95
CA ILE A 82 -17.95 -3.58 -7.97
C ILE A 82 -19.07 -2.67 -8.45
N LYS A 83 -19.09 -2.27 -9.73
CA LYS A 83 -20.17 -1.43 -10.28
C LYS A 83 -21.53 -2.12 -10.17
N SER A 84 -21.60 -3.45 -10.36
CA SER A 84 -22.83 -4.22 -10.14
C SER A 84 -23.22 -4.25 -8.67
N LYS A 85 -22.27 -4.61 -7.78
CA LYS A 85 -22.53 -4.76 -6.34
C LYS A 85 -23.07 -3.47 -5.71
N ILE A 86 -22.51 -2.31 -6.05
CA ILE A 86 -23.00 -1.05 -5.51
C ILE A 86 -24.38 -0.68 -6.04
N ASN A 87 -24.68 -0.96 -7.31
CA ASN A 87 -26.02 -0.76 -7.87
C ASN A 87 -27.04 -1.66 -7.16
N ASP A 88 -26.71 -2.93 -6.95
CA ASP A 88 -27.58 -3.88 -6.27
C ASP A 88 -27.83 -3.49 -4.81
N ALA A 89 -26.80 -3.04 -4.10
CA ALA A 89 -26.91 -2.59 -2.71
C ALA A 89 -27.77 -1.32 -2.60
N ILE A 90 -27.60 -0.36 -3.52
CA ILE A 90 -28.42 0.87 -3.57
C ILE A 90 -29.89 0.54 -3.90
N ASN A 91 -30.14 -0.31 -4.90
CA ASN A 91 -31.50 -0.72 -5.27
C ASN A 91 -32.23 -1.45 -4.13
N LYS A 92 -31.49 -2.18 -3.29
CA LYS A 92 -32.01 -2.87 -2.11
C LYS A 92 -32.07 -1.99 -0.86
N ASN A 93 -31.59 -0.75 -0.94
CA ASN A 93 -31.39 0.15 0.20
C ASN A 93 -30.58 -0.51 1.34
N ASP A 94 -29.60 -1.36 0.99
CA ASP A 94 -28.75 -2.07 1.95
C ASP A 94 -27.59 -1.17 2.37
N LYS A 95 -27.86 -0.29 3.33
CA LYS A 95 -26.88 0.68 3.85
C LYS A 95 -25.58 0.03 4.32
N LYS A 96 -25.65 -1.15 4.96
CA LYS A 96 -24.44 -1.83 5.48
C LYS A 96 -23.55 -2.31 4.35
N GLU A 97 -24.14 -2.88 3.30
CA GLU A 97 -23.35 -3.30 2.14
C GLU A 97 -22.81 -2.10 1.35
N ILE A 98 -23.56 -0.98 1.27
CA ILE A 98 -23.06 0.28 0.71
C ILE A 98 -21.83 0.77 1.47
N GLU A 99 -21.91 0.88 2.80
CA GLU A 99 -20.80 1.31 3.67
C GLU A 99 -19.56 0.44 3.48
N LYS A 100 -19.74 -0.89 3.42
CA LYS A 100 -18.65 -1.84 3.22
C LYS A 100 -17.98 -1.72 1.85
N ILE A 101 -18.76 -1.56 0.77
CA ILE A 101 -18.22 -1.34 -0.58
C ILE A 101 -17.45 -0.02 -0.62
N VAL A 102 -18.03 1.04 -0.05
CA VAL A 102 -17.42 2.36 0.03
C VAL A 102 -16.08 2.28 0.76
N GLU A 103 -16.06 1.72 1.96
CA GLU A 103 -14.83 1.59 2.74
C GLU A 103 -13.74 0.84 1.99
N SER A 104 -14.09 -0.26 1.31
CA SER A 104 -13.15 -1.03 0.50
C SER A 104 -12.54 -0.21 -0.65
N ILE A 105 -13.38 0.51 -1.42
CA ILE A 105 -12.92 1.28 -2.58
C ILE A 105 -12.12 2.50 -2.17
N VAL A 106 -12.60 3.22 -1.17
CA VAL A 106 -11.94 4.41 -0.61
C VAL A 106 -10.57 4.03 -0.07
N THR A 107 -10.49 2.97 0.74
CA THR A 107 -9.20 2.48 1.28
C THR A 107 -8.24 2.08 0.17
N LYS A 108 -8.72 1.33 -0.84
CA LYS A 108 -7.87 0.90 -1.96
C LYS A 108 -7.34 2.08 -2.76
N TYR A 109 -8.20 3.07 -3.06
CA TYR A 109 -7.78 4.28 -3.75
C TYR A 109 -6.73 5.06 -2.95
N MET A 110 -6.95 5.27 -1.65
CA MET A 110 -6.01 5.96 -0.76
C MET A 110 -4.64 5.27 -0.74
N GLN A 111 -4.61 3.94 -0.61
CA GLN A 111 -3.36 3.18 -0.62
C GLN A 111 -2.59 3.34 -1.93
N LEU A 112 -3.28 3.24 -3.07
CA LEU A 112 -2.65 3.36 -4.38
C LEU A 112 -2.18 4.78 -4.68
N SER A 113 -3.02 5.78 -4.38
CA SER A 113 -2.70 7.19 -4.63
C SER A 113 -1.55 7.67 -3.73
N ALA A 114 -1.59 7.35 -2.44
CA ALA A 114 -0.49 7.62 -1.51
C ALA A 114 0.79 6.90 -1.94
N GLY A 115 0.71 5.62 -2.28
CA GLY A 115 1.86 4.85 -2.76
C GLY A 115 2.48 5.44 -4.03
N PHE A 116 1.65 5.86 -4.99
CA PHE A 116 2.11 6.49 -6.22
C PHE A 116 2.77 7.86 -5.96
N LYS A 117 2.10 8.72 -5.18
CA LYS A 117 2.62 10.06 -4.81
C LYS A 117 3.94 9.92 -4.04
N LEU A 118 3.99 9.03 -3.05
CA LEU A 118 5.20 8.74 -2.27
C LEU A 118 6.33 8.22 -3.16
N HIS A 119 6.07 7.26 -4.05
CA HIS A 119 7.09 6.70 -4.91
C HIS A 119 7.70 7.77 -5.83
N LYS A 120 6.86 8.54 -6.52
CA LYS A 120 7.31 9.59 -7.45
C LYS A 120 8.14 10.65 -6.72
N ILE A 121 7.56 11.23 -5.66
CA ILE A 121 8.18 12.32 -4.92
C ILE A 121 9.43 11.83 -4.18
N SER A 122 9.42 10.63 -3.60
CA SER A 122 10.58 10.08 -2.90
C SER A 122 11.76 9.84 -3.85
N TYR A 123 11.51 9.38 -5.08
CA TYR A 123 12.57 9.24 -6.07
C TYR A 123 13.22 10.60 -6.39
N GLU A 124 12.41 11.60 -6.76
CA GLU A 124 12.90 12.95 -7.08
C GLU A 124 13.63 13.59 -5.89
N PHE A 125 13.09 13.42 -4.68
CA PHE A 125 13.69 13.96 -3.46
C PHE A 125 15.01 13.27 -3.11
N ASN A 126 15.12 11.96 -3.29
CA ASN A 126 16.38 11.24 -3.05
C ASN A 126 17.47 11.67 -4.04
N GLU A 127 17.14 11.95 -5.30
CA GLU A 127 18.09 12.51 -6.25
C GLU A 127 18.55 13.92 -5.86
N LYS A 128 17.63 14.77 -5.37
CA LYS A 128 17.97 16.07 -4.78
C LYS A 128 18.91 15.93 -3.59
N ILE A 129 18.62 15.03 -2.64
CA ILE A 129 19.47 14.76 -1.47
C ILE A 129 20.89 14.37 -1.88
N LYS A 130 21.05 13.47 -2.86
CA LYS A 130 22.38 13.09 -3.38
C LYS A 130 23.14 14.31 -3.91
N LYS A 131 22.46 15.16 -4.69
CA LYS A 131 23.05 16.38 -5.24
C LYS A 131 23.44 17.36 -4.14
N TRP A 132 22.59 17.55 -3.13
CA TRP A 132 22.82 18.44 -1.99
C TRP A 132 24.06 18.04 -1.19
N LEU A 133 24.15 16.76 -0.84
CA LEU A 133 25.28 16.25 -0.07
C LEU A 133 26.62 16.37 -0.81
N ASN A 134 26.62 16.22 -2.14
CA ASN A 134 27.86 16.24 -2.92
C ASN A 134 28.30 17.64 -3.37
N ASN A 135 27.35 18.50 -3.75
CA ASN A 135 27.67 19.64 -4.61
C ASN A 135 27.26 21.00 -4.01
N PHE A 136 26.50 21.04 -2.92
CA PHE A 136 25.87 22.27 -2.44
C PHE A 136 26.39 22.63 -1.04
N ASP A 137 26.44 23.94 -0.78
CA ASP A 137 26.60 24.48 0.57
C ASP A 137 25.23 24.55 1.29
N ALA A 138 25.25 24.89 2.57
CA ALA A 138 24.05 24.93 3.41
C ALA A 138 23.00 25.95 2.93
N ASP A 139 23.43 27.09 2.41
CA ASP A 139 22.52 28.16 1.96
C ASP A 139 21.77 27.73 0.69
N LEU A 140 22.48 27.14 -0.28
CA LEU A 140 21.87 26.61 -1.49
C LEU A 140 20.95 25.42 -1.21
N ILE A 141 21.30 24.54 -0.26
CA ILE A 141 20.43 23.43 0.17
C ILE A 141 19.11 23.97 0.73
N SER A 142 19.19 25.00 1.57
CA SER A 142 18.01 25.62 2.18
C SER A 142 17.06 26.15 1.11
N VAL A 143 17.57 26.90 0.14
CA VAL A 143 16.78 27.47 -0.96
C VAL A 143 16.16 26.38 -1.84
N GLU A 144 16.95 25.39 -2.27
CA GLU A 144 16.45 24.28 -3.10
C GLU A 144 15.41 23.43 -2.37
N PHE A 145 15.62 23.15 -1.09
CA PHE A 145 14.65 22.42 -0.29
C PHE A 145 13.34 23.19 -0.21
N LEU A 146 13.38 24.49 0.06
CA LEU A 146 12.16 25.29 0.17
C LEU A 146 11.40 25.34 -1.16
N SER A 147 12.10 25.42 -2.30
CA SER A 147 11.47 25.31 -3.62
C SER A 147 10.77 23.96 -3.78
N PHE A 148 11.51 22.87 -3.55
CA PHE A 148 10.98 21.51 -3.65
C PHE A 148 9.79 21.27 -2.71
N PHE A 149 9.85 21.81 -1.49
CA PHE A 149 8.81 21.69 -0.49
C PHE A 149 7.53 22.40 -0.93
N ASN A 150 7.63 23.61 -1.47
CA ASN A 150 6.48 24.36 -2.01
C ASN A 150 5.89 23.72 -3.28
N GLU A 151 6.73 23.10 -4.11
CA GLU A 151 6.29 22.43 -5.34
C GLU A 151 5.48 21.16 -5.06
N ASN A 152 5.80 20.44 -3.98
CA ASN A 152 5.30 19.08 -3.75
C ASN A 152 4.30 18.97 -2.60
N ILE A 153 4.21 19.97 -1.73
CA ILE A 153 3.35 19.96 -0.53
C ILE A 153 2.40 21.14 -0.58
N ASN A 154 1.12 20.90 -0.26
CA ASN A 154 0.14 21.98 -0.21
C ASN A 154 0.56 23.10 0.76
N SER A 155 0.34 24.34 0.33
CA SER A 155 0.77 25.56 1.01
C SER A 155 0.33 25.64 2.48
N LYS A 156 -0.82 25.07 2.83
CA LYS A 156 -1.30 24.97 4.23
C LYS A 156 -0.27 24.27 5.12
N TYR A 157 0.27 23.14 4.67
CA TYR A 157 1.22 22.34 5.46
C TYR A 157 2.64 22.90 5.41
N VAL A 158 3.03 23.53 4.29
CA VAL A 158 4.28 24.27 4.22
C VAL A 158 4.29 25.40 5.25
N LEU A 159 3.23 26.22 5.27
CA LEU A 159 3.11 27.33 6.21
C LEU A 159 3.13 26.85 7.67
N LYS A 160 2.45 25.75 7.96
CA LYS A 160 2.46 25.10 9.29
C LYS A 160 3.88 24.70 9.73
N ASN A 161 4.74 24.31 8.80
CA ASN A 161 6.07 23.78 9.07
C ASN A 161 7.22 24.77 8.82
N ILE A 162 6.91 26.02 8.45
CA ILE A 162 7.92 27.01 8.05
C ILE A 162 8.92 27.35 9.17
N ASN A 163 8.47 27.36 10.42
CA ASN A 163 9.34 27.63 11.57
C ASN A 163 10.33 26.48 11.80
N LYS A 164 9.86 25.22 11.70
CA LYS A 164 10.74 24.05 11.79
C LYS A 164 11.80 24.06 10.68
N TYR A 165 11.38 24.35 9.45
CA TYR A 165 12.30 24.54 8.33
C TYR A 165 13.35 25.61 8.68
N ARG A 166 12.92 26.80 9.12
CA ARG A 166 13.84 27.89 9.48
C ARG A 166 14.84 27.47 10.56
N ASP A 167 14.40 26.72 11.56
CA ASP A 167 15.27 26.24 12.63
C ASP A 167 16.30 25.23 12.11
N ILE A 168 15.90 24.29 11.26
CA ILE A 168 16.79 23.32 10.63
C ILE A 168 17.86 24.03 9.78
N THR A 169 17.48 25.08 9.04
CA THR A 169 18.42 25.82 8.18
C THR A 169 19.49 26.62 8.94
N LYS A 170 19.34 26.79 10.27
CA LYS A 170 20.40 27.39 11.11
C LYS A 170 21.53 26.40 11.43
N THR A 171 21.31 25.11 11.18
CA THR A 171 22.29 24.05 11.46
C THR A 171 23.49 24.18 10.54
N LYS A 172 24.69 24.40 11.10
CA LYS A 172 25.93 24.54 10.31
C LYS A 172 26.44 23.22 9.72
N ASN A 173 26.00 22.09 10.26
CA ASN A 173 26.38 20.77 9.74
C ASN A 173 25.43 20.36 8.61
N LYS A 174 25.99 20.24 7.40
CA LYS A 174 25.24 19.88 6.19
C LYS A 174 24.51 18.54 6.29
N ASP A 175 25.16 17.50 6.80
CA ASP A 175 24.57 16.16 6.84
C ASP A 175 23.38 16.10 7.81
N ILE A 176 23.52 16.79 8.96
CA ILE A 176 22.44 16.92 9.93
C ILE A 176 21.29 17.72 9.33
N MET A 177 21.57 18.86 8.69
CA MET A 177 20.55 19.67 8.03
C MET A 177 19.76 18.83 7.01
N VAL A 178 20.44 18.13 6.11
CA VAL A 178 19.79 17.32 5.07
C VAL A 178 18.94 16.19 5.68
N LEU A 179 19.40 15.56 6.77
CA LEU A 179 18.62 14.54 7.47
C LEU A 179 17.34 15.11 8.08
N GLU A 180 17.43 16.24 8.77
CA GLU A 180 16.27 16.89 9.40
C GLU A 180 15.28 17.43 8.36
N LEU A 181 15.77 17.99 7.25
CA LEU A 181 14.94 18.41 6.12
C LEU A 181 14.21 17.22 5.49
N LYS A 182 14.88 16.07 5.37
CA LYS A 182 14.27 14.83 4.89
C LYS A 182 13.13 14.37 5.79
N ASP A 183 13.36 14.37 7.10
CA ASP A 183 12.35 13.98 8.07
C ASP A 183 11.18 14.96 8.09
N LEU A 184 11.45 16.27 8.01
CA LEU A 184 10.41 17.30 7.91
C LEU A 184 9.52 17.07 6.69
N PHE A 185 10.13 16.82 5.53
CA PHE A 185 9.42 16.58 4.29
C PHE A 185 8.51 15.34 4.40
N HIS A 186 9.06 14.21 4.86
CA HIS A 186 8.30 12.97 4.99
C HIS A 186 7.14 13.09 5.98
N GLN A 187 7.37 13.69 7.16
CA GLN A 187 6.32 13.89 8.14
C GLN A 187 5.20 14.77 7.59
N THR A 188 5.55 15.84 6.89
CA THR A 188 4.57 16.77 6.31
C THR A 188 3.76 16.10 5.20
N LEU A 189 4.42 15.31 4.34
CA LEU A 189 3.74 14.58 3.27
C LEU A 189 2.78 13.51 3.81
N ILE A 190 3.17 12.79 4.86
CA ILE A 190 2.30 11.79 5.51
C ILE A 190 1.08 12.49 6.12
N GLU A 191 1.28 13.58 6.85
CA GLU A 191 0.19 14.35 7.45
C GLU A 191 -0.78 14.88 6.39
N GLU A 192 -0.28 15.41 5.27
CA GLU A 192 -1.11 15.86 4.14
C GLU A 192 -1.96 14.73 3.58
N LEU A 193 -1.37 13.56 3.36
CA LEU A 193 -2.05 12.38 2.82
C LEU A 193 -3.12 11.84 3.79
N GLU A 194 -2.85 11.85 5.10
CA GLU A 194 -3.80 11.42 6.12
C GLU A 194 -5.02 12.37 6.22
N GLU A 195 -4.78 13.68 6.20
CA GLU A 195 -5.87 14.67 6.22
C GLU A 195 -6.72 14.61 4.93
N GLU A 196 -6.10 14.48 3.76
CA GLU A 196 -6.82 14.29 2.48
C GLU A 196 -7.67 13.02 2.51
N SER A 197 -7.13 11.96 3.12
CA SER A 197 -7.81 10.70 3.30
C SER A 197 -9.06 10.84 4.19
N ILE A 198 -8.89 11.41 5.38
CA ILE A 198 -9.99 11.64 6.33
C ILE A 198 -11.09 12.51 5.70
N ARG A 199 -10.71 13.58 5.00
CA ARG A 199 -11.66 14.48 4.33
C ARG A 199 -12.49 13.75 3.30
N SER A 200 -11.86 12.94 2.46
CA SER A 200 -12.53 12.17 1.41
C SER A 200 -13.51 11.14 2.00
N LYS A 201 -13.13 10.46 3.09
CA LYS A 201 -14.02 9.52 3.80
C LYS A 201 -15.24 10.23 4.39
N ASN A 202 -15.02 11.34 5.09
CA ASN A 202 -16.08 12.12 5.74
C ASN A 202 -17.11 12.66 4.73
N GLU A 203 -16.67 13.07 3.54
CA GLU A 203 -17.58 13.53 2.49
C GLU A 203 -18.55 12.41 2.05
N ILE A 204 -18.03 11.20 1.82
CA ILE A 204 -18.85 10.06 1.40
C ILE A 204 -19.77 9.60 2.53
N ASP A 205 -19.26 9.55 3.77
CA ASP A 205 -20.06 9.20 4.95
C ASP A 205 -21.24 10.16 5.13
N ASN A 206 -21.04 11.45 4.84
CA ASN A 206 -22.13 12.43 4.87
C ASN A 206 -23.18 12.18 3.78
N PHE A 207 -22.78 11.76 2.57
CA PHE A 207 -23.75 11.38 1.54
C PHE A 207 -24.53 10.13 1.90
N ILE A 208 -23.89 9.13 2.52
CA ILE A 208 -24.56 7.92 3.03
C ILE A 208 -25.57 8.29 4.13
N LYS A 209 -25.19 9.14 5.09
CA LYS A 209 -26.10 9.62 6.16
C LYS A 209 -27.30 10.39 5.63
N GLN A 210 -27.13 11.12 4.53
CA GLN A 210 -28.18 11.89 3.87
C GLN A 210 -28.97 11.06 2.84
N GLU A 211 -28.71 9.75 2.73
CA GLU A 211 -29.33 8.85 1.75
C GLU A 211 -29.17 9.32 0.28
N LYS A 212 -28.14 10.11 0.00
CA LYS A 212 -27.81 10.62 -1.33
C LYS A 212 -27.03 9.58 -2.13
N TYR A 213 -27.61 8.40 -2.33
CA TYR A 213 -26.92 7.24 -2.88
C TYR A 213 -26.45 7.42 -4.33
N ASP A 214 -27.11 8.24 -5.12
CA ASP A 214 -26.63 8.59 -6.47
C ASP A 214 -25.26 9.30 -6.42
N LYS A 215 -25.06 10.17 -5.43
CA LYS A 215 -23.76 10.84 -5.22
C LYS A 215 -22.70 9.87 -4.74
N VAL A 216 -23.07 8.95 -3.85
CA VAL A 216 -22.16 7.88 -3.39
C VAL A 216 -21.71 7.03 -4.59
N LYS A 217 -22.64 6.63 -5.45
CA LYS A 217 -22.37 5.87 -6.67
C LYS A 217 -21.44 6.61 -7.62
N GLU A 218 -21.70 7.88 -7.89
CA GLU A 218 -20.84 8.72 -8.74
C GLU A 218 -19.40 8.76 -8.23
N ILE A 219 -19.21 9.01 -6.93
CA ILE A 219 -17.89 9.06 -6.31
C ILE A 219 -17.20 7.69 -6.41
N ILE A 220 -17.90 6.60 -6.11
CA ILE A 220 -17.34 5.26 -6.18
C ILE A 220 -16.91 4.90 -7.61
N PHE A 221 -17.70 5.27 -8.61
CA PHE A 221 -17.36 5.01 -10.01
C PHE A 221 -16.11 5.80 -10.43
N ARG A 222 -16.03 7.07 -10.04
CA ARG A 222 -14.85 7.91 -10.25
C ARG A 222 -13.60 7.32 -9.57
N LEU A 223 -13.72 6.90 -8.31
CA LEU A 223 -12.60 6.29 -7.57
C LEU A 223 -12.14 4.97 -8.22
N ILE A 224 -13.06 4.15 -8.71
CA ILE A 224 -12.73 2.93 -9.47
C ILE A 224 -11.92 3.27 -10.71
N GLU A 225 -12.32 4.27 -11.48
CA GLU A 225 -11.59 4.70 -12.68
C GLU A 225 -10.18 5.22 -12.35
N GLN A 226 -10.05 5.96 -11.25
CA GLN A 226 -8.75 6.41 -10.76
C GLN A 226 -7.88 5.24 -10.28
N ILE A 227 -8.44 4.26 -9.56
CA ILE A 227 -7.74 3.03 -9.17
C ILE A 227 -7.20 2.31 -10.40
N VAL A 228 -8.02 2.13 -11.44
CA VAL A 228 -7.63 1.47 -12.69
C VAL A 228 -6.46 2.20 -13.35
N ASN A 229 -6.50 3.53 -13.38
CA ASN A 229 -5.42 4.34 -13.94
C ASN A 229 -4.12 4.22 -13.13
N LEU A 230 -4.22 4.24 -11.80
CA LEU A 230 -3.08 4.08 -10.89
C LEU A 230 -2.43 2.70 -11.06
N GLU A 231 -3.22 1.63 -11.09
CA GLU A 231 -2.73 0.25 -11.30
C GLU A 231 -2.07 0.06 -12.68
N LYS A 232 -2.51 0.78 -13.70
CA LYS A 232 -1.86 0.80 -15.03
C LYS A 232 -0.56 1.59 -15.03
N SER A 233 -0.53 2.72 -14.33
CA SER A 233 0.64 3.60 -14.27
C SER A 233 1.80 3.00 -13.48
N SER A 234 1.54 2.15 -12.48
CA SER A 234 2.57 1.42 -11.72
C SER A 234 3.25 0.27 -12.50
N ILE A 235 2.98 0.13 -13.80
CA ILE A 235 3.50 -0.94 -14.66
C ILE A 235 4.74 -0.49 -15.46
N LYS A 236 5.05 0.81 -15.49
CA LYS A 236 6.24 1.37 -16.15
C LYS A 236 7.32 1.68 -15.13
#